data_AF-A0A1H5YJM8-F1
#
_entry.id   AF-A0A1H5YJM8-F1
#
_cell.length_a   1.000
_cell.length_b   1.000
_cell.length_c   1.000
_cell.angle_alpha   90.00
_cell.angle_beta   90.00
_cell.angle_gamma   90.00
#
_symmetry.space_group_name_H-M   'P 1'
#
loop_
_entity.id
_entity.type
_entity.pdbx_description
1 polymer ?
#
loop_
_entity_poly.entity_id
_entity_poly.type
_entity_poly.pdbx_seq_one_letter_code
_entity_poly.pdbx_strand_id
1 'polypeptide(L)'
;MSLQQVNQVKARLDSLASPSHESCGVFCSTCGGYARRLPPLLTSGDHDAIKAMLESSTLSELKQLGMWLEFLPVVQGAAFRRWIMQTLEELPGADVQAVDAFIFEARHWTSSPQLLAYSKLRELALQYVEQALLPENWSLLETILLTLKVEDIPTDLIDQAIEIAETDHQIARALYNRLREMDPRVRQFSSDLKS
;
A
#
# COMPACT_ATOMS: atom_id res chain seq x y z
N MET A 1 -12.74 19.24 3.30
CA MET A 1 -13.53 18.80 4.48
C MET A 1 -13.04 17.45 4.99
N SER A 2 -12.74 16.51 4.08
CA SER A 2 -12.05 15.23 4.28
C SER A 2 -10.87 15.24 5.27
N LEU A 3 -9.84 16.08 5.07
CA LEU A 3 -8.67 16.10 5.97
C LEU A 3 -9.01 16.40 7.44
N GLN A 4 -10.01 17.26 7.70
CA GLN A 4 -10.47 17.53 9.06
C GLN A 4 -11.13 16.29 9.69
N GLN A 5 -11.91 15.55 8.90
CA GLN A 5 -12.54 14.30 9.35
C GLN A 5 -11.47 13.23 9.63
N VAL A 6 -10.45 13.12 8.78
CA VAL A 6 -9.31 12.22 8.99
C VAL A 6 -8.62 12.54 10.32
N ASN A 7 -8.30 13.81 10.57
CA ASN A 7 -7.65 14.22 11.81
C ASN A 7 -8.51 13.97 13.05
N GLN A 8 -9.82 14.15 12.95
CA GLN A 8 -10.76 13.83 14.04
C GLN A 8 -10.78 12.34 14.36
N VAL A 9 -10.91 11.49 13.33
CA VAL A 9 -10.85 10.02 13.50
C VAL A 9 -9.50 9.61 14.08
N LYS A 10 -8.40 10.17 13.57
CA LYS A 10 -7.05 9.90 14.07
C LYS A 10 -6.93 10.24 15.56
N ALA A 11 -7.29 11.47 15.94
CA ALA A 11 -7.23 11.91 17.33
C ALA A 11 -8.11 11.06 18.25
N ARG A 12 -9.26 10.62 17.76
CA ARG A 12 -10.14 9.70 18.50
C ARG A 12 -9.48 8.34 18.72
N LEU A 13 -8.90 7.74 17.69
CA LEU A 13 -8.18 6.46 17.81
C LEU A 13 -6.95 6.58 18.72
N ASP A 14 -6.16 7.66 18.58
CA ASP A 14 -5.04 7.96 19.47
C ASP A 14 -5.51 8.07 20.94
N SER A 15 -6.65 8.74 21.19
CA SER A 15 -7.22 8.88 22.54
C SER A 15 -7.64 7.54 23.15
N LEU A 16 -8.13 6.61 22.33
CA LEU A 16 -8.51 5.26 22.78
C LEU A 16 -7.27 4.36 22.97
N ALA A 17 -6.19 4.62 22.23
CA ALA A 17 -4.93 3.91 22.37
C ALA A 17 -4.11 4.34 23.58
N SER A 18 -4.14 5.62 23.97
CA SER A 18 -3.32 6.19 25.06
C SER A 18 -3.40 5.42 26.40
N PRO A 19 -4.57 4.96 26.88
CA PRO A 19 -4.68 4.16 28.11
C PRO A 19 -4.11 2.73 27.97
N SER A 20 -3.79 2.29 26.75
CA SER A 20 -3.45 0.91 26.42
C SER A 20 -2.02 0.79 25.93
N HIS A 21 -1.07 0.52 26.84
CA HIS A 21 0.36 0.27 26.57
C HIS A 21 0.96 1.12 25.42
N GLU A 22 1.63 2.22 25.76
CA GLU A 22 2.22 3.22 24.84
C GLU A 22 3.14 2.69 23.72
N SER A 23 3.43 1.39 23.67
CA SER A 23 4.35 0.77 22.71
C SER A 23 3.72 -0.34 21.86
N CYS A 24 2.39 -0.44 21.79
CA CYS A 24 1.74 -1.48 21.00
C CYS A 24 1.49 -1.05 19.55
N GLY A 25 1.73 -1.93 18.58
CA GLY A 25 1.32 -1.72 17.18
C GLY A 25 -0.18 -2.01 16.95
N VAL A 26 -0.68 -1.75 15.73
CA VAL A 26 -2.04 -2.19 15.33
C VAL A 26 -2.15 -3.70 15.50
N PHE A 27 -1.15 -4.44 15.02
CA PHE A 27 -1.01 -5.86 15.23
C PHE A 27 0.18 -6.15 16.14
N CYS A 28 -0.02 -7.00 17.16
CA CYS A 28 1.05 -7.45 18.05
C CYS A 28 0.91 -8.96 18.27
N SER A 29 1.98 -9.71 18.06
CA SER A 29 2.00 -11.18 18.21
C SER A 29 1.69 -11.64 19.63
N THR A 30 2.03 -10.85 20.64
CA THR A 30 1.83 -11.22 22.05
C THR A 30 0.41 -10.95 22.54
N CYS A 31 -0.17 -9.78 22.21
CA CYS A 31 -1.44 -9.34 22.80
C CYS A 31 -2.55 -9.09 21.78
N GLY A 32 -2.29 -9.27 20.48
CA GLY A 32 -3.20 -8.95 19.38
C GLY A 32 -3.18 -7.47 18.96
N GLY A 33 -2.52 -6.58 19.72
CA GLY A 33 -2.39 -5.17 19.37
C GLY A 33 -3.69 -4.36 19.51
N TYR A 34 -3.70 -3.17 18.93
CA TYR A 34 -4.91 -2.33 18.89
C TYR A 34 -6.06 -2.98 18.10
N ALA A 35 -5.76 -3.81 17.10
CA ALA A 35 -6.72 -4.60 16.33
C ALA A 35 -7.64 -5.44 17.22
N ARG A 36 -7.15 -5.94 18.36
CA ARG A 36 -7.95 -6.73 19.31
C ARG A 36 -8.63 -5.87 20.38
N ARG A 37 -7.95 -4.81 20.83
CA ARG A 37 -8.32 -4.06 22.05
C ARG A 37 -9.31 -2.94 21.81
N LEU A 38 -9.17 -2.23 20.69
CA LEU A 38 -9.97 -1.05 20.41
C LEU A 38 -11.37 -1.33 19.88
N PRO A 39 -11.66 -2.38 19.06
CA PRO A 39 -13.00 -2.58 18.52
C PRO A 39 -14.12 -2.62 19.58
N PRO A 40 -13.96 -3.27 20.75
CA PRO A 40 -14.98 -3.25 21.80
C PRO A 40 -15.22 -1.87 22.44
N LEU A 41 -14.30 -0.91 22.27
CA LEU A 41 -14.38 0.44 22.84
C LEU A 41 -15.00 1.46 21.87
N LEU A 42 -15.16 1.08 20.60
CA LEU A 42 -15.75 1.96 19.59
C LEU A 42 -17.26 2.03 19.77
N THR A 43 -17.77 3.26 19.78
CA THR A 43 -19.20 3.53 19.78
C THR A 43 -19.76 3.49 18.36
N SER A 44 -21.10 3.42 18.22
CA SER A 44 -21.75 3.56 16.90
C SER A 44 -21.36 4.87 16.21
N GLY A 45 -21.24 5.97 16.97
CA GLY A 45 -20.80 7.26 16.42
C GLY A 45 -19.36 7.24 15.90
N ASP A 46 -18.46 6.48 16.53
CA ASP A 46 -17.09 6.30 16.02
C ASP A 46 -17.11 5.53 14.69
N HIS A 47 -17.96 4.49 14.59
CA HIS A 47 -18.14 3.73 13.36
C HIS A 47 -18.69 4.60 12.22
N ASP A 48 -19.69 5.43 12.49
CA ASP A 48 -20.27 6.35 11.51
C ASP A 48 -19.25 7.41 11.06
N ALA A 49 -18.44 7.93 11.97
CA ALA A 49 -17.39 8.90 11.64
C ALA A 49 -16.31 8.29 10.73
N ILE A 50 -15.87 7.05 11.00
CA ILE A 50 -14.90 6.35 10.14
C ILE A 50 -15.48 6.11 8.75
N LYS A 51 -16.75 5.71 8.67
CA LYS A 51 -17.44 5.48 7.38
C LYS A 51 -17.55 6.79 6.58
N ALA A 52 -17.98 7.87 7.22
CA ALA A 52 -18.10 9.18 6.57
C ALA A 52 -16.74 9.73 6.10
N MET A 53 -15.67 9.52 6.88
CA MET A 53 -14.31 9.85 6.48
C MET A 53 -13.90 9.06 5.23
N LEU A 54 -14.14 7.75 5.20
CA LEU A 54 -13.83 6.91 4.04
C LEU A 54 -14.57 7.39 2.78
N GLU A 55 -15.84 7.73 2.89
CA GLU A 55 -16.67 8.15 1.75
C GLU A 55 -16.26 9.52 1.15
N SER A 56 -15.48 10.33 1.88
CA SER A 56 -15.11 11.68 1.45
C SER A 56 -13.61 11.90 1.18
N SER A 57 -12.75 10.94 1.54
CA SER A 57 -11.29 11.14 1.56
C SER A 57 -10.57 10.51 0.38
N THR A 58 -9.52 11.18 -0.09
CA THR A 58 -8.54 10.64 -1.02
C THR A 58 -7.52 9.74 -0.30
N LEU A 59 -6.75 8.95 -1.05
CA LEU A 59 -5.67 8.15 -0.46
C LEU A 59 -4.64 9.03 0.27
N SER A 60 -4.24 10.16 -0.32
CA SER A 60 -3.27 11.08 0.28
C SER A 60 -3.73 11.58 1.66
N GLU A 61 -5.02 11.87 1.80
CA GLU A 61 -5.61 12.26 3.08
C GLU A 61 -5.68 11.09 4.05
N LEU A 62 -6.11 9.91 3.60
CA LEU A 62 -6.15 8.71 4.45
C LEU A 62 -4.77 8.31 4.99
N LYS A 63 -3.68 8.56 4.26
CA LYS A 63 -2.31 8.31 4.75
C LYS A 63 -1.96 9.11 6.01
N GLN A 64 -2.67 10.21 6.31
CA GLN A 64 -2.50 10.96 7.56
C GLN A 64 -2.96 10.19 8.81
N LEU A 65 -3.73 9.10 8.63
CA LEU A 65 -4.04 8.15 9.70
C LEU A 65 -2.79 7.43 10.22
N GLY A 66 -1.72 7.36 9.43
CA GLY A 66 -0.52 6.59 9.76
C GLY A 66 -0.87 5.12 9.96
N MET A 67 -0.42 4.54 11.07
CA MET A 67 -0.69 3.14 11.39
C MET A 67 -2.19 2.78 11.42
N TRP A 68 -3.08 3.74 11.70
CA TRP A 68 -4.52 3.48 11.77
C TRP A 68 -5.14 3.10 10.42
N LEU A 69 -4.46 3.36 9.30
CA LEU A 69 -4.90 2.88 8.00
C LEU A 69 -5.00 1.34 7.97
N GLU A 70 -4.05 0.64 8.60
CA GLU A 70 -4.05 -0.82 8.75
C GLU A 70 -5.16 -1.33 9.69
N PHE A 71 -5.73 -0.45 10.52
CA PHE A 71 -6.79 -0.79 11.46
C PHE A 71 -8.18 -0.73 10.79
N LEU A 72 -8.36 0.04 9.72
CA LEU A 72 -9.65 0.20 9.03
C LEU A 72 -10.28 -1.12 8.54
N PRO A 73 -9.53 -2.09 7.98
CA PRO A 73 -10.07 -3.40 7.63
C PRO A 73 -10.75 -4.13 8.79
N VAL A 74 -10.25 -3.93 10.03
CA VAL A 74 -10.74 -4.62 11.22
C VAL A 74 -12.10 -4.09 11.67
N VAL A 75 -12.28 -2.77 11.62
CA VAL A 75 -13.46 -2.10 12.21
C VAL A 75 -14.50 -1.66 11.18
N GLN A 76 -14.06 -1.45 9.94
CA GLN A 76 -14.90 -0.96 8.84
C GLN A 76 -14.56 -1.64 7.50
N GLY A 77 -14.24 -2.94 7.52
CA GLY A 77 -13.78 -3.68 6.34
C GLY A 77 -14.69 -3.56 5.11
N ALA A 78 -16.02 -3.58 5.28
CA ALA A 78 -16.95 -3.41 4.17
C ALA A 78 -16.91 -1.99 3.57
N ALA A 79 -16.86 -0.95 4.42
CA ALA A 79 -16.76 0.43 3.93
C ALA A 79 -15.40 0.70 3.29
N PHE A 80 -14.32 0.20 3.89
CA PHE A 80 -12.98 0.36 3.35
C PHE A 80 -12.83 -0.37 2.01
N ARG A 81 -13.36 -1.60 1.90
CA ARG A 81 -13.44 -2.31 0.61
C ARG A 81 -14.16 -1.50 -0.46
N ARG A 82 -15.32 -0.90 -0.14
CA ARG A 82 -16.06 -0.06 -1.09
C ARG A 82 -15.21 1.12 -1.56
N TRP A 83 -14.53 1.78 -0.63
CA TRP A 83 -13.60 2.86 -0.95
C TRP A 83 -12.47 2.39 -1.89
N ILE A 84 -11.80 1.27 -1.58
CA ILE A 84 -10.75 0.71 -2.44
C ILE A 84 -11.27 0.43 -3.87
N MET A 85 -12.44 -0.20 -3.99
CA MET A 85 -13.02 -0.51 -5.30
C MET A 85 -13.40 0.74 -6.08
N GLN A 86 -13.97 1.75 -5.41
CA GLN A 86 -14.29 3.03 -6.04
C GLN A 86 -13.01 3.74 -6.52
N THR A 87 -11.98 3.82 -5.69
CA THR A 87 -10.70 4.42 -6.10
C THR A 87 -10.10 3.66 -7.28
N LEU A 88 -10.12 2.33 -7.28
CA LEU A 88 -9.66 1.52 -8.42
C LEU A 88 -10.38 1.85 -9.73
N GLU A 89 -11.69 2.13 -9.68
CA GLU A 89 -12.49 2.47 -10.86
C GLU A 89 -12.19 3.89 -11.37
N GLU A 90 -11.73 4.79 -10.49
CA GLU A 90 -11.40 6.19 -10.81
C GLU A 90 -9.94 6.41 -11.24
N LEU A 91 -9.04 5.45 -10.95
CA LEU A 91 -7.61 5.55 -11.30
C LEU A 91 -7.29 5.55 -12.80
N PRO A 92 -8.01 4.83 -13.68
CA PRO A 92 -7.79 4.93 -15.12
C PRO A 92 -8.01 6.37 -15.61
N GLY A 93 -6.92 7.04 -16.00
CA GLY A 93 -6.92 8.45 -16.40
C GLY A 93 -6.49 9.44 -15.31
N ALA A 94 -6.19 8.97 -14.09
CA ALA A 94 -5.50 9.75 -13.07
C ALA A 94 -4.03 9.98 -13.46
N ASP A 95 -3.38 10.92 -12.76
CA ASP A 95 -1.95 11.14 -12.91
C ASP A 95 -1.13 9.91 -12.46
N VAL A 96 0.04 9.72 -13.07
CA VAL A 96 0.91 8.57 -12.82
C VAL A 96 1.33 8.48 -11.35
N GLN A 97 1.49 9.61 -10.66
CA GLN A 97 1.92 9.64 -9.26
C GLN A 97 0.81 9.13 -8.32
N ALA A 98 -0.45 9.44 -8.60
CA ALA A 98 -1.60 8.93 -7.88
C ALA A 98 -1.76 7.42 -8.08
N VAL A 99 -1.53 6.93 -9.30
CA VAL A 99 -1.55 5.50 -9.62
C VAL A 99 -0.42 4.77 -8.89
N ASP A 100 0.80 5.28 -8.96
CA ASP A 100 1.97 4.75 -8.24
C ASP A 100 1.69 4.67 -6.73
N ALA A 101 1.28 5.79 -6.13
CA ALA A 101 0.95 5.86 -4.71
C ALA A 101 -0.14 4.86 -4.31
N PHE A 102 -1.15 4.67 -5.16
CA PHE A 102 -2.20 3.70 -4.90
C PHE A 102 -1.71 2.26 -5.01
N ILE A 103 -1.00 1.89 -6.09
CA ILE A 103 -0.49 0.53 -6.28
C ILE A 103 0.42 0.14 -5.11
N PHE A 104 1.32 1.05 -4.73
CA PHE A 104 2.25 0.86 -3.63
C PHE A 104 1.52 0.60 -2.30
N GLU A 105 0.48 1.37 -1.99
CA GLU A 105 -0.28 1.17 -0.76
C GLU A 105 -1.13 -0.11 -0.84
N ALA A 106 -1.82 -0.31 -1.96
CA ALA A 106 -2.79 -1.39 -2.15
C ALA A 106 -2.18 -2.79 -2.10
N ARG A 107 -0.88 -2.94 -2.39
CA ARG A 107 -0.18 -4.22 -2.26
C ARG A 107 -0.34 -4.84 -0.87
N HIS A 108 -0.40 -4.02 0.19
CA HIS A 108 -0.54 -4.48 1.58
C HIS A 108 -1.94 -5.08 1.84
N TRP A 109 -2.95 -4.63 1.09
CA TRP A 109 -4.34 -5.07 1.24
C TRP A 109 -4.63 -6.39 0.50
N THR A 110 -3.76 -6.80 -0.42
CA THR A 110 -3.92 -8.06 -1.19
C THR A 110 -3.76 -9.33 -0.35
N SER A 111 -3.21 -9.20 0.87
CA SER A 111 -3.12 -10.29 1.84
C SER A 111 -4.49 -10.78 2.32
N SER A 112 -5.54 -9.97 2.18
CA SER A 112 -6.94 -10.33 2.41
C SER A 112 -7.73 -10.24 1.09
N PRO A 113 -8.01 -11.37 0.41
CA PRO A 113 -8.77 -11.38 -0.84
C PRO A 113 -10.18 -10.79 -0.72
N GLN A 114 -10.76 -10.81 0.49
CA GLN A 114 -12.05 -10.18 0.75
C GLN A 114 -11.96 -8.65 0.64
N LEU A 115 -10.81 -8.06 1.00
CA LEU A 115 -10.56 -6.63 0.93
C LEU A 115 -10.14 -6.19 -0.48
N LEU A 116 -9.08 -6.81 -1.02
CA LEU A 116 -8.61 -6.56 -2.38
C LEU A 116 -8.06 -7.85 -2.98
N ALA A 117 -8.67 -8.33 -4.07
CA ALA A 117 -8.13 -9.46 -4.80
C ALA A 117 -6.86 -9.05 -5.54
N TYR A 118 -5.79 -9.87 -5.45
CA TYR A 118 -4.54 -9.64 -6.17
C TYR A 118 -4.75 -9.43 -7.67
N SER A 119 -5.68 -10.17 -8.29
CA SER A 119 -5.97 -10.06 -9.73
C SER A 119 -6.38 -8.63 -10.14
N LYS A 120 -7.09 -7.89 -9.29
CA LYS A 120 -7.49 -6.51 -9.56
C LYS A 120 -6.31 -5.55 -9.51
N LEU A 121 -5.44 -5.70 -8.51
CA LEU A 121 -4.22 -4.89 -8.42
C LEU A 121 -3.24 -5.21 -9.55
N ARG A 122 -3.09 -6.49 -9.89
CA ARG A 122 -2.30 -6.97 -11.03
C ARG A 122 -2.78 -6.36 -12.33
N GLU A 123 -4.09 -6.37 -12.59
CA GLU A 123 -4.68 -5.78 -13.79
C GLU A 123 -4.34 -4.30 -13.92
N LEU A 124 -4.49 -3.52 -12.84
CA LEU A 124 -4.10 -2.11 -12.82
C LEU A 124 -2.59 -1.93 -13.08
N ALA A 125 -1.74 -2.67 -12.36
CA ALA A 125 -0.29 -2.56 -12.52
C ALA A 125 0.17 -2.84 -13.95
N LEU A 126 -0.41 -3.86 -14.59
CA LEU A 126 -0.08 -4.21 -15.99
C LEU A 126 -0.54 -3.16 -17.00
N GLN A 127 -1.62 -2.42 -16.74
CA GLN A 127 -2.06 -1.32 -17.60
C GLN A 127 -1.06 -0.16 -17.65
N TYR A 128 -0.23 -0.01 -16.62
CA TYR A 128 0.71 1.11 -16.47
C TYR A 128 2.18 0.72 -16.74
N VAL A 129 2.43 -0.48 -17.27
CA VAL A 129 3.78 -0.96 -17.60
C VAL A 129 4.46 -0.05 -18.62
N GLU A 130 3.77 0.33 -19.70
CA GLU A 130 4.35 1.21 -20.73
C GLU A 130 4.78 2.57 -20.15
N GLN A 131 3.98 3.13 -19.25
CA GLN A 131 4.29 4.38 -18.57
C GLN A 131 5.44 4.22 -17.58
N ALA A 132 5.56 3.06 -16.93
CA ALA A 132 6.65 2.75 -16.01
C ALA A 132 8.01 2.62 -16.70
N LEU A 133 8.04 2.25 -17.98
CA LEU A 133 9.27 2.19 -18.78
C LEU A 133 9.83 3.58 -19.14
N LEU A 134 9.07 4.66 -18.90
CA LEU A 134 9.55 6.03 -19.15
C LEU A 134 10.56 6.47 -18.07
N PRO A 135 11.67 7.15 -18.45
CA PRO A 135 12.73 7.54 -17.51
C PRO A 135 12.26 8.38 -16.31
N GLU A 136 11.22 9.20 -16.47
CA GLU A 136 10.65 10.03 -15.42
C GLU A 136 9.81 9.25 -14.38
N ASN A 137 9.49 7.97 -14.64
CA ASN A 137 8.54 7.18 -13.86
C ASN A 137 9.19 5.98 -13.14
N TRP A 138 10.48 6.06 -12.79
CA TRP A 138 11.19 4.96 -12.12
C TRP A 138 10.55 4.51 -10.80
N SER A 139 9.91 5.43 -10.06
CA SER A 139 9.14 5.10 -8.85
C SER A 139 7.99 4.13 -9.16
N LEU A 140 7.24 4.38 -10.24
CA LEU A 140 6.18 3.47 -10.68
C LEU A 140 6.75 2.11 -11.11
N LEU A 141 7.90 2.10 -11.81
CA LEU A 141 8.59 0.87 -12.20
C LEU A 141 8.95 0.03 -10.96
N GLU A 142 9.55 0.65 -9.93
CA GLU A 142 9.84 -0.02 -8.66
C GLU A 142 8.57 -0.56 -8.02
N THR A 143 7.52 0.26 -7.94
CA THR A 143 6.24 -0.12 -7.35
C THR A 143 5.62 -1.32 -8.07
N ILE A 144 5.65 -1.37 -9.40
CA ILE A 144 5.14 -2.51 -10.18
C ILE A 144 5.98 -3.77 -9.91
N LEU A 145 7.32 -3.67 -9.90
CA LEU A 145 8.22 -4.79 -9.57
C LEU A 145 7.93 -5.38 -8.19
N LEU A 146 7.71 -4.52 -7.19
CA LEU A 146 7.43 -4.95 -5.82
C LEU A 146 6.02 -5.51 -5.64
N THR A 147 5.08 -5.12 -6.51
CA THR A 147 3.67 -5.48 -6.40
C THR A 147 3.34 -6.78 -7.11
N LEU A 148 3.88 -6.99 -8.30
CA LEU A 148 3.61 -8.19 -9.08
C LEU A 148 4.29 -9.43 -8.49
N LYS A 149 3.64 -10.57 -8.68
CA LYS A 149 4.30 -11.88 -8.54
C LYS A 149 5.30 -12.05 -9.66
N VAL A 150 6.38 -12.79 -9.40
CA VAL A 150 7.52 -12.88 -10.34
C VAL A 150 7.08 -13.40 -11.71
N GLU A 151 6.18 -14.37 -11.75
CA GLU A 151 5.62 -14.94 -12.97
C GLU A 151 4.75 -13.97 -13.79
N ASP A 152 4.31 -12.87 -13.18
CA ASP A 152 3.47 -11.85 -13.81
C ASP A 152 4.27 -10.63 -14.30
N ILE A 153 5.56 -10.54 -13.97
CA ILE A 153 6.39 -9.38 -14.34
C ILE A 153 6.75 -9.47 -15.82
N PRO A 154 6.42 -8.44 -16.63
CA PRO A 154 6.82 -8.38 -18.03
C PRO A 154 8.34 -8.36 -18.21
N THR A 155 8.86 -9.07 -19.22
CA THR A 155 10.31 -9.21 -19.45
C THR A 155 10.98 -7.89 -19.80
N ASP A 156 10.32 -7.06 -20.60
CA ASP A 156 10.75 -5.69 -20.92
C ASP A 156 10.91 -4.81 -19.66
N LEU A 157 10.01 -4.95 -18.69
CA LEU A 157 10.12 -4.25 -17.41
C LEU A 157 11.33 -4.73 -16.60
N ILE A 158 11.61 -6.05 -16.60
CA ILE A 158 12.82 -6.60 -15.97
C ILE A 158 14.09 -6.05 -16.65
N ASP A 159 14.11 -6.04 -17.99
CA ASP A 159 15.26 -5.59 -18.76
C ASP A 159 15.55 -4.10 -18.50
N GLN A 160 14.52 -3.25 -18.54
CA GLN A 160 14.66 -1.82 -18.23
C GLN A 160 15.10 -1.59 -16.79
N ALA A 161 14.58 -2.37 -15.83
CA ALA A 161 14.98 -2.27 -14.44
C ALA A 161 16.46 -2.64 -14.24
N ILE A 162 16.96 -3.66 -14.94
CA ILE A 162 18.37 -4.07 -14.87
C ILE A 162 19.28 -2.94 -15.38
N GLU A 163 18.92 -2.28 -16.48
CA GLU A 163 19.65 -1.13 -17.00
C GLU A 163 19.69 0.02 -15.98
N ILE A 164 18.54 0.35 -15.36
CA ILE A 164 18.47 1.42 -14.35
C ILE A 164 19.28 1.04 -13.10
N ALA A 165 19.25 -0.22 -12.68
CA ALA A 165 19.97 -0.72 -11.50
C ALA A 165 21.50 -0.58 -11.58
N GLU A 166 22.08 -0.39 -12.77
CA GLU A 166 23.51 -0.08 -12.91
C GLU A 166 23.87 1.29 -12.30
N THR A 167 22.87 2.18 -12.16
CA THR A 167 23.06 3.56 -11.67
C THR A 167 22.17 3.91 -10.48
N ASP A 168 21.11 3.14 -10.21
CA ASP A 168 20.18 3.34 -9.09
C ASP A 168 20.21 2.17 -8.10
N HIS A 169 20.70 2.45 -6.89
CA HIS A 169 20.82 1.45 -5.82
C HIS A 169 19.47 0.96 -5.27
N GLN A 170 18.40 1.75 -5.35
CA GLN A 170 17.09 1.35 -4.88
C GLN A 170 16.49 0.29 -5.82
N ILE A 171 16.55 0.54 -7.12
CA ILE A 171 16.12 -0.44 -8.14
C ILE A 171 16.99 -1.70 -8.08
N ALA A 172 18.32 -1.56 -7.94
CA ALA A 172 19.23 -2.69 -7.77
C ALA A 172 18.84 -3.58 -6.58
N ARG A 173 18.52 -2.95 -5.44
CA ARG A 173 18.06 -3.64 -4.24
C ARG A 173 16.69 -4.30 -4.43
N ALA A 174 15.74 -3.62 -5.05
CA ALA A 174 14.41 -4.16 -5.33
C ALA A 174 14.52 -5.42 -6.22
N LEU A 175 15.29 -5.33 -7.32
CA LEU A 175 15.53 -6.45 -8.23
C LEU A 175 16.22 -7.62 -7.55
N TYR A 176 17.30 -7.38 -6.81
CA TYR A 176 18.02 -8.46 -6.14
C TYR A 176 17.09 -9.20 -5.16
N ASN A 177 16.37 -8.47 -4.32
CA ASN A 177 15.50 -9.09 -3.32
C ASN A 177 14.32 -9.85 -3.95
N ARG A 178 13.86 -9.40 -5.12
CA ARG A 178 12.69 -9.98 -5.77
C ARG A 178 13.02 -11.12 -6.72
N LEU A 179 14.11 -11.01 -7.48
CA LEU A 179 14.37 -11.84 -8.65
C LEU A 179 15.64 -12.69 -8.57
N ARG A 180 16.52 -12.57 -7.55
CA ARG A 180 17.81 -13.29 -7.53
C ARG A 180 17.75 -14.81 -7.71
N GLU A 181 16.64 -15.43 -7.29
CA GLU A 181 16.45 -16.87 -7.44
C GLU A 181 15.99 -17.25 -8.86
N MET A 182 15.35 -16.32 -9.56
CA MET A 182 14.67 -16.53 -10.84
C MET A 182 15.43 -15.95 -12.05
N ASP A 183 16.12 -14.81 -11.89
CA ASP A 183 16.93 -14.17 -12.93
C ASP A 183 18.41 -14.09 -12.48
N PRO A 184 19.32 -14.85 -13.12
CA PRO A 184 20.74 -14.80 -12.78
C PRO A 184 21.39 -13.43 -12.95
N ARG A 185 20.88 -12.57 -13.85
CA ARG A 185 21.45 -11.26 -14.16
C ARG A 185 21.42 -10.34 -12.95
N VAL A 186 20.37 -10.40 -12.13
CA VAL A 186 20.24 -9.52 -10.97
C VAL A 186 21.16 -9.88 -9.80
N ARG A 187 21.80 -11.07 -9.82
CA ARG A 187 22.68 -11.51 -8.73
C ARG A 187 23.92 -10.64 -8.58
N GLN A 188 24.34 -9.97 -9.65
CA GLN A 188 25.48 -9.07 -9.65
C GLN A 188 25.31 -7.91 -8.67
N PHE A 189 24.06 -7.47 -8.43
CA PHE A 189 23.73 -6.36 -7.53
C PHE A 189 23.85 -6.72 -6.02
N SER A 190 24.36 -7.90 -5.67
CA SER A 190 24.55 -8.31 -4.27
C SER A 190 25.52 -7.42 -3.48
N SER A 191 26.47 -6.76 -4.15
CA SER A 191 27.42 -5.83 -3.53
C SER A 191 26.76 -4.55 -3.05
N ASP A 192 25.71 -4.11 -3.73
CA ASP A 192 25.05 -2.81 -3.49
C ASP A 192 24.11 -2.85 -2.27
N LEU A 193 23.95 -4.03 -1.66
CA LEU A 193 23.23 -4.21 -0.40
C LEU A 193 24.10 -3.98 0.85
N LYS A 194 25.40 -3.75 0.68
CA LYS A 194 26.37 -3.59 1.78
C LYS A 194 26.73 -2.15 2.12
N SER A 195 26.20 -1.18 1.37
CA SER A 195 26.29 0.27 1.61
C SER A 195 25.01 0.80 2.25
#